data_AF-A0A6G1FCE4-F1
#
_entry.id   AF-A0A6G1FCE4-F1
#
_cell.length_a   1.000
_cell.length_b   1.000
_cell.length_c   1.000
_cell.angle_alpha   90.00
_cell.angle_beta   90.00
_cell.angle_gamma   90.00
#
_symmetry.space_group_name_H-M   'P 1'
#
loop_
_entity.id
_entity.type
_entity.pdbx_description
1 polymer ?
#
loop_
_entity_poly.entity_id
_entity_poly.type
_entity_poly.pdbx_seq_one_letter_code
_entity_poly.pdbx_strand_id
1 'polypeptide(L)'
;MALSLGFAAPPLATPRPRRARAAASFRASASPPALDRRRRRPQNAPGDFFVDHRCIDCQTCRWMAPEVFKRVDGKAAVAAQPISEEDRTKALQALLSCPTASIHIEKPAKDILQVQNMFPLPIDTHLLPGVYLCGYHSQDSYGATSYLITHPDGNILVDSPRYTTKLANNIEKLGGARYMFLTHRDDVADHRKWAERLKCERIIHSGDVENVTVDVEWKLTGNGPWTIGAGFELIHTPGHTEWACNWTA
;
A
#
# COMPACT_ATOMS: atom_id res chain seq x y z
N MET A 1 68.01 -14.46 -45.10
CA MET A 1 69.05 -15.18 -44.33
C MET A 1 68.90 -14.83 -42.87
N ALA A 2 68.70 -15.84 -42.03
CA ALA A 2 68.60 -15.72 -40.57
C ALA A 2 69.99 -15.51 -39.94
N LEU A 3 70.02 -14.91 -38.73
CA LEU A 3 71.01 -15.07 -37.63
C LEU A 3 70.60 -14.07 -36.53
N SER A 4 69.80 -14.46 -35.54
CA SER A 4 70.18 -15.04 -34.24
C SER A 4 71.12 -14.13 -33.41
N LEU A 5 70.55 -13.43 -32.43
CA LEU A 5 71.27 -12.83 -31.30
C LEU A 5 70.61 -13.33 -30.02
N GLY A 6 71.36 -14.13 -29.26
CA GLY A 6 70.94 -14.68 -27.97
C GLY A 6 70.95 -13.61 -26.88
N PHE A 7 69.91 -13.62 -26.05
CA PHE A 7 69.84 -12.81 -24.84
C PHE A 7 70.14 -13.69 -23.61
N ALA A 8 71.11 -13.24 -22.82
CA ALA A 8 71.50 -13.85 -21.55
C ALA A 8 70.42 -13.63 -20.47
N ALA A 9 70.17 -14.66 -19.65
CA ALA A 9 69.23 -14.61 -18.55
C ALA A 9 69.79 -13.83 -17.33
N PRO A 10 68.96 -13.05 -16.62
CA PRO A 10 69.38 -12.33 -15.41
C PRO A 10 69.37 -13.23 -14.16
N PRO A 11 70.11 -12.86 -13.09
CA PRO A 11 70.28 -13.70 -11.91
C PRO A 11 69.05 -13.72 -11.00
N LEU A 12 68.83 -14.87 -10.35
CA LEU A 12 67.75 -15.13 -9.38
C LEU A 12 67.91 -14.29 -8.10
N ALA A 13 66.89 -13.52 -7.75
CA ALA A 13 66.80 -12.77 -6.50
C ALA A 13 66.41 -13.68 -5.32
N THR A 14 67.10 -13.53 -4.19
CA THR A 14 66.82 -14.25 -2.93
C THR A 14 65.56 -13.71 -2.21
N PRO A 15 64.74 -14.56 -1.55
CA PRO A 15 63.52 -14.10 -0.90
C PRO A 15 63.81 -13.38 0.44
N ARG A 16 63.16 -12.23 0.65
CA ARG A 16 63.16 -11.50 1.94
C ARG A 16 62.24 -12.18 2.97
N PRO A 17 62.56 -12.12 4.28
CA PRO A 17 61.75 -12.75 5.32
C PRO A 17 60.41 -11.99 5.52
N ARG A 18 59.31 -12.75 5.60
CA ARG A 18 57.96 -12.22 5.89
C ARG A 18 57.86 -11.80 7.36
N ARG A 19 57.60 -10.51 7.61
CA ARG A 19 57.18 -10.02 8.94
C ARG A 19 55.81 -10.58 9.28
N ALA A 20 55.69 -11.21 10.45
CA ALA A 20 54.40 -11.64 11.01
C ALA A 20 53.51 -10.42 11.30
N ARG A 21 52.29 -10.41 10.77
CA ARG A 21 51.27 -9.41 11.11
C ARG A 21 50.67 -9.78 12.47
N ALA A 22 50.74 -8.86 13.43
CA ALA A 22 49.99 -8.96 14.67
C ALA A 22 48.48 -8.94 14.36
N ALA A 23 47.75 -9.91 14.89
CA ALA A 23 46.30 -9.99 14.74
C ALA A 23 45.65 -8.90 15.61
N ALA A 24 45.09 -7.87 14.97
CA ALA A 24 44.24 -6.90 15.65
C ALA A 24 42.92 -7.57 16.02
N SER A 25 42.63 -7.67 17.33
CA SER A 25 41.35 -8.15 17.82
C SER A 25 40.26 -7.10 17.52
N PHE A 26 39.49 -7.31 16.47
CA PHE A 26 38.26 -6.57 16.25
C PHE A 26 37.24 -7.01 17.30
N ARG A 27 37.05 -6.19 18.34
CA ARG A 27 35.84 -6.27 19.16
C ARG A 27 34.68 -5.84 18.28
N ALA A 28 33.79 -6.78 17.95
CA ALA A 28 32.53 -6.48 17.31
C ALA A 28 31.71 -5.59 18.26
N SER A 29 31.61 -4.30 17.94
CA SER A 29 30.60 -3.43 18.52
C SER A 29 29.25 -4.03 18.15
N ALA A 30 28.47 -4.45 19.14
CA ALA A 30 27.10 -4.89 18.88
C ALA A 30 26.35 -3.74 18.21
N SER A 31 25.80 -3.99 17.03
CA SER A 31 24.82 -3.09 16.43
C SER A 31 23.71 -2.82 17.45
N PRO A 32 23.21 -1.58 17.58
CA PRO A 32 22.06 -1.31 18.43
C PRO A 32 20.94 -2.29 18.05
N PRO A 33 20.22 -2.87 19.04
CA PRO A 33 19.12 -3.77 18.74
C PRO A 33 18.20 -3.06 17.75
N ALA A 34 17.88 -3.74 16.65
CA ALA A 34 16.96 -3.23 15.65
C ALA A 34 15.76 -2.66 16.40
N LEU A 35 15.53 -1.34 16.30
CA LEU A 35 14.38 -0.66 16.89
C LEU A 35 13.17 -1.54 16.59
N ASP A 36 12.57 -2.10 17.64
CA ASP A 36 11.42 -2.99 17.48
C ASP A 36 10.38 -2.23 16.66
N ARG A 37 10.18 -2.70 15.42
CA ARG A 37 9.30 -2.03 14.46
C ARG A 37 7.85 -2.00 14.99
N ARG A 38 7.53 -2.81 15.99
CA ARG A 38 6.21 -2.88 16.65
C ARG A 38 6.21 -2.19 18.02
N ARG A 39 7.14 -1.28 18.30
CA ARG A 39 7.16 -0.57 19.59
C ARG A 39 5.87 0.23 19.79
N ARG A 40 5.08 -0.20 20.78
CA ARG A 40 3.86 0.46 21.25
C ARG A 40 4.15 1.92 21.63
N ARG A 41 3.29 2.83 21.19
CA ARG A 41 3.30 4.23 21.68
C ARG A 41 2.77 4.32 23.11
N PRO A 42 3.34 5.17 23.98
CA PRO A 42 2.83 5.37 25.35
C PRO A 42 1.42 5.98 25.40
N GLN A 43 0.97 6.63 24.31
CA GLN A 43 -0.37 7.21 24.20
C GLN A 43 -1.50 6.16 24.07
N ASN A 44 -1.19 4.88 23.84
CA ASN A 44 -2.23 3.86 23.76
C ASN A 44 -2.75 3.51 25.15
N ALA A 45 -4.07 3.37 25.26
CA ALA A 45 -4.70 2.70 26.39
C ALA A 45 -4.13 1.28 26.56
N PRO A 46 -3.95 0.80 27.80
CA PRO A 46 -3.47 -0.55 28.05
C PRO A 46 -4.45 -1.58 27.48
N GLY A 47 -3.92 -2.66 26.90
CA GLY A 47 -4.73 -3.76 26.35
C GLY A 47 -4.20 -4.30 25.02
N ASP A 48 -4.98 -5.20 24.43
CA ASP A 48 -4.58 -6.05 23.31
C ASP A 48 -4.28 -5.24 22.03
N PHE A 49 -5.13 -4.27 21.68
CA PHE A 49 -4.90 -3.40 20.53
C PHE A 49 -3.91 -2.28 20.86
N PHE A 50 -3.06 -1.94 19.89
CA PHE A 50 -2.17 -0.79 20.00
C PHE A 50 -1.68 -0.24 18.66
N VAL A 51 -1.31 1.05 18.67
CA VAL A 51 -0.64 1.72 17.55
C VAL A 51 0.83 1.92 17.84
N ASP A 52 1.70 1.62 16.88
CA ASP A 52 3.15 1.83 16.98
C ASP A 52 3.60 3.21 16.43
N HIS A 53 4.91 3.48 16.49
CA HIS A 53 5.48 4.75 16.05
C HIS A 53 5.51 4.97 14.52
N ARG A 54 5.24 3.96 13.70
CA ARG A 54 5.20 4.05 12.22
C ARG A 54 3.89 4.62 11.70
N CYS A 55 2.93 4.94 12.57
CA CYS A 55 1.72 5.63 12.20
C CYS A 55 2.07 6.99 11.54
N ILE A 56 1.48 7.22 10.36
CA ILE A 56 1.64 8.45 9.55
C ILE A 56 0.44 9.40 9.66
N ASP A 57 -0.48 9.14 10.59
CA ASP A 57 -1.68 9.96 10.81
C ASP A 57 -2.62 10.11 9.59
N CYS A 58 -2.70 9.07 8.75
CA CYS A 58 -3.63 8.98 7.59
C CYS A 58 -5.14 9.01 7.93
N GLN A 59 -5.50 9.07 9.21
CA GLN A 59 -6.87 9.10 9.73
C GLN A 59 -7.74 7.85 9.55
N THR A 60 -7.38 6.88 8.69
CA THR A 60 -8.17 5.65 8.39
C THR A 60 -8.86 5.04 9.61
N CYS A 61 -8.08 4.68 10.63
CA CYS A 61 -8.61 4.02 11.81
C CYS A 61 -9.59 4.88 12.63
N ARG A 62 -9.47 6.21 12.57
CA ARG A 62 -10.30 7.14 13.34
C ARG A 62 -11.71 7.25 12.79
N TRP A 63 -11.90 7.09 11.49
CA TRP A 63 -13.25 7.05 10.90
C TRP A 63 -13.82 5.63 10.79
N MET A 64 -12.97 4.60 10.65
CA MET A 64 -13.43 3.20 10.65
C MET A 64 -13.88 2.71 12.04
N ALA A 65 -13.15 3.10 13.09
CA ALA A 65 -13.38 2.66 14.46
C ALA A 65 -13.19 3.83 15.44
N PRO A 66 -14.06 4.86 15.38
CA PRO A 66 -13.94 6.09 16.16
C PRO A 66 -13.98 5.85 17.68
N GLU A 67 -14.65 4.80 18.14
CA GLU A 67 -14.72 4.43 19.56
C GLU A 67 -13.37 3.90 20.08
N VAL A 68 -12.54 3.34 19.20
CA VAL A 68 -11.27 2.71 19.55
C VAL A 68 -10.08 3.65 19.33
N PHE A 69 -10.04 4.38 18.21
CA PHE A 69 -8.88 5.19 17.81
C PHE A 69 -9.16 6.69 17.83
N LYS A 70 -8.26 7.45 18.46
CA LYS A 70 -8.28 8.93 18.44
C LYS A 70 -6.92 9.47 18.02
N ARG A 71 -6.87 10.77 17.70
CA ARG A 71 -5.63 11.47 17.39
C ARG A 71 -5.03 11.98 18.70
N VAL A 72 -3.80 11.56 19.01
CA VAL A 72 -3.04 11.99 20.20
C VAL A 72 -1.60 12.24 19.78
N ASP A 73 -1.09 13.44 20.04
CA ASP A 73 0.26 13.90 19.67
C ASP A 73 0.58 13.69 18.19
N GLY A 74 -0.33 14.13 17.31
CA GLY A 74 -0.13 14.11 15.86
C GLY A 74 -0.14 12.74 15.20
N LYS A 75 -0.57 11.68 15.91
CA LYS A 75 -0.71 10.30 15.39
C LYS A 75 -1.93 9.61 15.98
N ALA A 76 -2.37 8.52 15.37
CA ALA A 76 -3.40 7.67 15.97
C ALA A 76 -2.89 6.93 17.21
N ALA A 77 -3.74 6.78 18.22
CA ALA A 77 -3.54 5.94 19.38
C ALA A 77 -4.85 5.23 19.72
N VAL A 78 -4.77 4.06 20.36
CA VAL A 78 -5.94 3.42 20.96
C VAL A 78 -6.35 4.23 22.18
N ALA A 79 -7.52 4.88 22.13
CA ALA A 79 -8.07 5.66 23.23
C ALA A 79 -8.86 4.80 24.21
N ALA A 80 -9.57 3.80 23.69
CA ALA A 80 -10.26 2.77 24.45
C ALA A 80 -10.10 1.43 23.73
N GLN A 81 -9.96 0.34 24.47
CA GLN A 81 -9.99 -0.99 23.88
C GLN A 81 -11.43 -1.32 23.42
N PRO A 82 -11.61 -2.09 22.33
CA PRO A 82 -12.95 -2.50 21.90
C PRO A 82 -13.65 -3.30 23.00
N ILE A 83 -14.88 -2.93 23.33
CA ILE A 83 -15.68 -3.56 24.40
C ILE A 83 -16.79 -4.47 23.85
N SER A 84 -17.12 -4.33 22.57
CA SER A 84 -18.12 -5.14 21.86
C SER A 84 -17.50 -5.89 20.68
N GLU A 85 -18.18 -6.93 20.21
CA GLU A 85 -17.82 -7.65 18.97
C GLU A 85 -17.83 -6.72 17.74
N GLU A 86 -18.73 -5.74 17.72
CA GLU A 86 -18.81 -4.74 16.66
C GLU A 86 -17.57 -3.83 16.66
N ASP A 87 -17.19 -3.29 17.82
CA ASP A 87 -15.99 -2.46 17.95
C ASP A 87 -14.74 -3.25 17.58
N ARG A 88 -14.67 -4.52 17.99
CA ARG A 88 -13.55 -5.41 17.67
C ARG A 88 -13.47 -5.66 16.16
N THR A 89 -14.60 -5.90 15.51
CA THR A 89 -14.68 -6.06 14.05
C THR A 89 -14.20 -4.80 13.34
N LYS A 90 -14.71 -3.62 13.72
CA LYS A 90 -14.29 -2.32 13.16
C LYS A 90 -12.80 -2.05 13.39
N ALA A 91 -12.27 -2.39 14.57
CA ALA A 91 -10.85 -2.25 14.88
C ALA A 91 -9.96 -3.17 14.03
N LEU A 92 -10.41 -4.40 13.76
CA LEU A 92 -9.73 -5.33 12.85
C LEU A 92 -9.81 -4.87 11.39
N GLN A 93 -10.93 -4.30 10.96
CA GLN A 93 -11.05 -3.67 9.65
C GLN A 93 -10.07 -2.49 9.52
N ALA A 94 -9.99 -1.63 10.54
CA ALA A 94 -9.02 -0.54 10.61
C ALA A 94 -7.57 -1.06 10.58
N LEU A 95 -7.28 -2.17 11.28
CA LEU A 95 -5.98 -2.83 11.26
C LEU A 95 -5.59 -3.27 9.84
N LEU A 96 -6.50 -3.94 9.12
CA LEU A 96 -6.28 -4.40 7.75
C LEU A 96 -6.12 -3.24 6.75
N SER A 97 -6.83 -2.13 6.99
CA SER A 97 -6.79 -0.93 6.16
C SER A 97 -5.65 0.04 6.52
N CYS A 98 -4.90 -0.18 7.60
CA CYS A 98 -3.81 0.71 7.98
C CYS A 98 -2.67 0.64 6.94
N PRO A 99 -2.34 1.75 6.25
CA PRO A 99 -1.38 1.72 5.14
C PRO A 99 0.02 1.30 5.57
N THR A 100 0.43 1.69 6.78
CA THR A 100 1.76 1.39 7.33
C THR A 100 1.78 0.16 8.25
N ALA A 101 0.67 -0.60 8.32
CA ALA A 101 0.51 -1.73 9.24
C ALA A 101 0.97 -1.40 10.67
N SER A 102 0.54 -0.24 11.16
CA SER A 102 0.94 0.31 12.47
C SER A 102 -0.01 -0.05 13.60
N ILE A 103 -1.15 -0.67 13.29
CA ILE A 103 -2.13 -1.16 14.26
C ILE A 103 -1.84 -2.64 14.49
N HIS A 104 -1.74 -3.02 15.75
CA HIS A 104 -1.34 -4.34 16.20
C HIS A 104 -2.29 -4.87 17.25
N ILE A 105 -2.18 -6.17 17.45
CA ILE A 105 -2.84 -6.93 18.50
C ILE A 105 -1.76 -7.79 19.14
N GLU A 106 -1.69 -7.85 20.47
CA GLU A 106 -0.67 -8.64 21.17
C GLU A 106 -0.84 -10.14 20.90
N LYS A 107 -2.09 -10.59 20.83
CA LYS A 107 -2.44 -11.99 20.52
C LYS A 107 -2.89 -12.13 19.08
N PRO A 108 -2.50 -13.20 18.36
CA PRO A 108 -3.06 -13.50 17.05
C PRO A 108 -4.60 -13.54 17.09
N ALA A 109 -5.22 -12.66 16.30
CA ALA A 109 -6.67 -12.56 16.20
C ALA A 109 -7.24 -13.80 15.49
N LYS A 110 -8.03 -14.60 16.21
CA LYS A 110 -8.68 -15.81 15.65
C LYS A 110 -9.74 -15.47 14.60
N ASP A 111 -10.30 -14.28 14.70
CA ASP A 111 -11.36 -13.69 13.90
C ASP A 111 -10.86 -12.94 12.65
N ILE A 112 -9.55 -12.79 12.47
CA ILE A 112 -9.01 -12.01 11.35
C ILE A 112 -9.45 -12.53 9.99
N LEU A 113 -9.54 -13.86 9.81
CA LEU A 113 -9.96 -14.46 8.54
C LEU A 113 -11.41 -14.12 8.19
N GLN A 114 -12.27 -14.03 9.21
CA GLN A 114 -13.66 -13.60 9.03
C GLN A 114 -13.71 -12.14 8.58
N VAL A 115 -12.96 -11.25 9.23
CA VAL A 115 -12.91 -9.84 8.86
C VAL A 115 -12.33 -9.64 7.46
N GLN A 116 -11.30 -10.40 7.08
CA GLN A 116 -10.77 -10.37 5.71
C GLN A 116 -11.81 -10.78 4.66
N ASN A 117 -12.73 -11.69 4.99
CA ASN A 117 -13.82 -12.09 4.10
C ASN A 117 -14.93 -11.02 3.98
N MET A 118 -14.97 -10.02 4.87
CA MET A 118 -15.95 -8.93 4.80
C MET A 118 -15.59 -7.91 3.72
N PHE A 119 -14.32 -7.78 3.35
CA PHE A 119 -13.89 -6.81 2.35
C PHE A 119 -14.17 -7.27 0.91
N PRO A 120 -14.53 -6.37 -0.02
CA PRO A 120 -14.72 -4.92 0.21
C PRO A 120 -16.02 -4.65 1.01
N LEU A 121 -16.00 -3.64 1.88
CA LEU A 121 -17.10 -3.33 2.80
C LEU A 121 -18.16 -2.47 2.10
N PRO A 122 -19.45 -2.82 2.13
CA PRO A 122 -20.49 -1.92 1.61
C PRO A 122 -20.50 -0.61 2.42
N ILE A 123 -20.57 0.53 1.74
CA ILE A 123 -20.63 1.84 2.42
C ILE A 123 -22.01 2.05 3.02
N ASP A 124 -23.04 1.95 2.18
CA ASP A 124 -24.44 2.03 2.59
C ASP A 124 -25.28 1.24 1.59
N THR A 125 -25.95 0.17 2.04
CA THR A 125 -26.71 -0.71 1.16
C THR A 125 -28.04 -0.11 0.69
N HIS A 126 -28.49 0.99 1.28
CA HIS A 126 -29.74 1.65 0.96
C HIS A 126 -29.53 2.93 0.14
N LEU A 127 -28.57 3.77 0.54
CA LEU A 127 -28.28 5.05 -0.11
C LEU A 127 -27.28 4.92 -1.25
N LEU A 128 -26.33 3.97 -1.15
CA LEU A 128 -25.25 3.77 -2.13
C LEU A 128 -25.11 2.28 -2.49
N PRO A 129 -26.19 1.62 -2.94
CA PRO A 129 -26.13 0.21 -3.30
C PRO A 129 -25.06 -0.03 -4.37
N GLY A 130 -24.23 -1.04 -4.15
CA GLY A 130 -23.17 -1.39 -5.08
C GLY A 130 -21.86 -0.60 -4.92
N VAL A 131 -21.77 0.32 -3.95
CA VAL A 131 -20.52 1.03 -3.64
C VAL A 131 -19.86 0.41 -2.41
N TYR A 132 -18.61 -0.05 -2.59
CA TYR A 132 -17.85 -0.73 -1.56
C TYR A 132 -16.50 -0.06 -1.32
N LEU A 133 -16.13 0.07 -0.05
CA LEU A 133 -14.80 0.43 0.41
C LEU A 133 -13.87 -0.79 0.34
N CYS A 134 -12.79 -0.72 -0.43
CA CYS A 134 -11.87 -1.85 -0.54
C CYS A 134 -11.04 -2.11 0.72
N GLY A 135 -10.81 -1.08 1.55
CA GLY A 135 -9.84 -1.14 2.65
C GLY A 135 -8.42 -1.35 2.11
N TYR A 136 -7.60 -2.08 2.88
CA TYR A 136 -6.22 -2.45 2.50
C TYR A 136 -5.43 -1.29 1.87
N HIS A 137 -5.47 -0.10 2.47
CA HIS A 137 -4.82 1.06 1.88
C HIS A 137 -3.31 0.84 1.75
N SER A 138 -2.70 1.52 0.78
CA SER A 138 -1.26 1.40 0.54
C SER A 138 -0.49 2.51 1.25
N GLN A 139 0.70 2.17 1.75
CA GLN A 139 1.67 3.18 2.17
C GLN A 139 2.15 4.03 0.99
N ASP A 140 2.20 3.45 -0.21
CA ASP A 140 2.69 4.11 -1.43
C ASP A 140 1.75 5.23 -1.92
N SER A 141 0.47 5.19 -1.51
CA SER A 141 -0.52 6.23 -1.75
C SER A 141 -0.92 6.97 -0.46
N TYR A 142 -0.05 6.96 0.55
CA TYR A 142 -0.26 7.62 1.86
C TYR A 142 -1.58 7.29 2.58
N GLY A 143 -2.23 6.18 2.22
CA GLY A 143 -3.52 5.77 2.79
C GLY A 143 -4.74 6.23 1.99
N ALA A 144 -4.62 6.50 0.70
CA ALA A 144 -5.74 6.79 -0.19
C ALA A 144 -6.84 5.73 -0.09
N THR A 145 -8.09 6.19 -0.22
CA THR A 145 -9.27 5.35 -0.08
C THR A 145 -9.73 4.89 -1.45
N SER A 146 -9.62 3.59 -1.71
CA SER A 146 -10.07 2.98 -2.97
C SER A 146 -11.45 2.33 -2.82
N TYR A 147 -12.20 2.33 -3.91
CA TYR A 147 -13.58 1.85 -3.94
C TYR A 147 -13.81 0.84 -5.06
N LEU A 148 -14.70 -0.13 -4.84
CA LEU A 148 -15.29 -0.94 -5.91
C LEU A 148 -16.72 -0.46 -6.11
N ILE A 149 -17.09 -0.19 -7.36
CA ILE A 149 -18.45 0.17 -7.74
C ILE A 149 -18.97 -0.91 -8.68
N THR A 150 -20.05 -1.58 -8.29
CA THR A 150 -20.66 -2.62 -9.13
C THR A 150 -21.56 -2.01 -10.19
N HIS A 151 -21.46 -2.50 -11.42
CA HIS A 151 -22.27 -1.98 -12.53
C HIS A 151 -22.60 -3.09 -13.55
N PRO A 152 -23.81 -3.10 -14.17
CA PRO A 152 -24.20 -4.11 -15.15
C PRO A 152 -23.24 -4.27 -16.33
N ASP A 153 -22.61 -3.19 -16.79
CA ASP A 153 -21.66 -3.23 -17.92
C ASP A 153 -20.21 -3.57 -17.51
N GLY A 154 -19.98 -3.83 -16.23
CA GLY A 154 -18.69 -4.15 -15.64
C GLY A 154 -18.31 -3.19 -14.52
N ASN A 155 -17.90 -3.76 -13.40
CA ASN A 155 -17.53 -2.99 -12.20
C ASN A 155 -16.30 -2.11 -12.44
N ILE A 156 -16.20 -1.05 -11.63
CA ILE A 156 -15.10 -0.09 -11.66
C ILE A 156 -14.36 -0.14 -10.32
N LEU A 157 -13.05 -0.35 -10.36
CA LEU A 157 -12.17 -0.16 -9.21
C LEU A 157 -11.58 1.25 -9.25
N VAL A 158 -12.00 2.11 -8.33
CA VAL A 158 -11.48 3.48 -8.19
C VAL A 158 -10.26 3.45 -7.28
N ASP A 159 -9.15 3.97 -7.81
CA ASP A 159 -7.80 3.94 -7.25
C ASP A 159 -7.28 2.54 -6.96
N SER A 160 -6.06 2.46 -6.42
CA SER A 160 -5.38 1.20 -6.19
C SER A 160 -5.16 0.91 -4.70
N PRO A 161 -5.91 -0.03 -4.08
CA PRO A 161 -5.55 -0.53 -2.76
C PRO A 161 -4.27 -1.37 -2.85
N ARG A 162 -3.61 -1.60 -1.71
CA ARG A 162 -2.56 -2.61 -1.61
C ARG A 162 -3.12 -3.97 -2.02
N TYR A 163 -2.44 -4.64 -2.93
CA TYR A 163 -2.89 -5.91 -3.46
C TYR A 163 -2.84 -7.00 -2.38
N THR A 164 -3.95 -7.73 -2.24
CA THR A 164 -3.99 -9.00 -1.52
C THR A 164 -4.81 -10.01 -2.31
N THR A 165 -4.37 -11.27 -2.34
CA THR A 165 -5.13 -12.36 -2.98
C THR A 165 -6.54 -12.49 -2.41
N LYS A 166 -6.71 -12.20 -1.12
CA LYS A 166 -7.99 -12.31 -0.42
C LYS A 166 -9.00 -11.26 -0.91
N LEU A 167 -8.59 -9.99 -0.97
CA LEU A 167 -9.43 -8.93 -1.51
C LEU A 167 -9.73 -9.19 -2.99
N ALA A 168 -8.73 -9.59 -3.79
CA ALA A 168 -8.93 -9.89 -5.21
C ALA A 168 -9.96 -11.00 -5.44
N ASN A 169 -9.86 -12.11 -4.70
CA ASN A 169 -10.84 -13.20 -4.77
C ASN A 169 -12.26 -12.74 -4.38
N ASN A 170 -12.38 -11.80 -3.44
CA ASN A 170 -13.68 -11.28 -3.04
C ASN A 170 -14.26 -10.33 -4.09
N ILE A 171 -13.43 -9.47 -4.71
CA ILE A 171 -13.83 -8.62 -5.84
C ILE A 171 -14.28 -9.47 -7.04
N GLU A 172 -13.58 -10.56 -7.34
CA GLU A 172 -13.99 -11.51 -8.40
C GLU A 172 -15.35 -12.13 -8.14
N LYS A 173 -15.68 -12.47 -6.88
CA LYS A 173 -17.03 -12.97 -6.51
C LYS A 173 -18.13 -11.92 -6.70
N LEU A 174 -17.77 -10.63 -6.70
CA LEU A 174 -18.68 -9.52 -6.97
C LEU A 174 -18.75 -9.17 -8.48
N GLY A 175 -18.14 -9.97 -9.36
CA GLY A 175 -18.12 -9.73 -10.80
C GLY A 175 -16.79 -9.17 -11.33
N GLY A 176 -15.75 -9.11 -10.50
CA GLY A 176 -14.44 -8.60 -10.90
C GLY A 176 -14.42 -7.08 -11.03
N ALA A 177 -13.54 -6.57 -11.89
CA ALA A 177 -13.57 -5.18 -12.36
C ALA A 177 -13.22 -5.16 -13.84
N ARG A 178 -14.01 -4.43 -14.63
CA ARG A 178 -13.73 -4.19 -16.04
C ARG A 178 -12.78 -3.01 -16.20
N TYR A 179 -12.97 -1.97 -15.38
CA TYR A 179 -12.16 -0.77 -15.42
C TYR A 179 -11.46 -0.53 -14.08
N MET A 180 -10.29 0.10 -14.14
CA MET A 180 -9.65 0.72 -13.00
C MET A 180 -9.45 2.20 -13.28
N PHE A 181 -10.09 3.06 -12.52
CA PHE A 181 -9.92 4.50 -12.67
C PHE A 181 -8.94 5.02 -11.63
N LEU A 182 -7.81 5.56 -12.08
CA LEU A 182 -6.79 6.17 -11.24
C LEU A 182 -7.05 7.68 -11.22
N THR A 183 -7.48 8.20 -10.06
CA THR A 183 -7.97 9.58 -9.91
C THR A 183 -6.87 10.61 -10.18
N HIS A 184 -5.65 10.31 -9.75
CA HIS A 184 -4.44 11.10 -10.00
C HIS A 184 -3.16 10.25 -9.84
N ARG A 185 -2.01 10.87 -10.12
CA ARG A 185 -0.69 10.21 -10.14
C ARG A 185 -0.26 9.57 -8.82
N ASP A 186 -0.70 10.13 -7.68
CA ASP A 186 -0.27 9.68 -6.35
C ASP A 186 -1.01 8.42 -5.87
N ASP A 187 -2.18 8.12 -6.43
CA ASP A 187 -3.08 7.04 -5.95
C ASP A 187 -3.02 5.77 -6.80
N VAL A 188 -1.83 5.50 -7.34
CA VAL A 188 -1.58 4.43 -8.32
C VAL A 188 -1.00 3.15 -7.72
N ALA A 189 -0.59 3.14 -6.45
CA ALA A 189 -0.02 2.02 -5.68
C ALA A 189 0.21 0.68 -6.43
N ASP A 190 -0.64 -0.33 -6.21
CA ASP A 190 -0.48 -1.68 -6.75
C ASP A 190 -1.24 -1.89 -8.09
N HIS A 191 -1.51 -0.81 -8.84
CA HIS A 191 -2.43 -0.83 -9.99
C HIS A 191 -2.10 -1.91 -11.03
N ARG A 192 -0.80 -2.18 -11.29
CA ARG A 192 -0.35 -3.23 -12.20
C ARG A 192 -0.75 -4.63 -11.74
N LYS A 193 -0.61 -4.94 -10.44
CA LYS A 193 -1.01 -6.26 -9.90
C LYS A 193 -2.51 -6.48 -10.03
N TRP A 194 -3.28 -5.43 -9.80
CA TRP A 194 -4.73 -5.47 -9.98
C TRP A 194 -5.14 -5.63 -11.44
N ALA A 195 -4.55 -4.88 -12.37
CA ALA A 195 -4.80 -5.04 -13.80
C ALA A 195 -4.40 -6.43 -14.29
N GLU A 196 -3.27 -6.97 -13.83
CA GLU A 196 -2.87 -8.33 -14.16
C GLU A 196 -3.85 -9.38 -13.62
N ARG A 197 -4.34 -9.20 -12.38
CA ARG A 197 -5.26 -10.16 -11.73
C ARG A 197 -6.67 -10.09 -12.32
N LEU A 198 -7.24 -8.90 -12.42
CA LEU A 198 -8.64 -8.68 -12.82
C LEU A 198 -8.81 -8.54 -14.33
N LYS A 199 -7.72 -8.36 -15.09
CA LYS A 199 -7.74 -8.06 -16.53
C LYS A 199 -8.53 -6.78 -16.85
N CYS A 200 -8.52 -5.81 -15.94
CA CYS A 200 -9.19 -4.54 -16.13
C CYS A 200 -8.35 -3.58 -17.00
N GLU A 201 -9.04 -2.70 -17.72
CA GLU A 201 -8.42 -1.59 -18.42
C GLU A 201 -8.25 -0.42 -17.44
N ARG A 202 -7.04 0.10 -17.30
CA ARG A 202 -6.76 1.24 -16.43
C ARG A 202 -6.99 2.53 -17.20
N ILE A 203 -7.46 3.54 -16.48
CA ILE A 203 -7.83 4.86 -16.99
C ILE A 203 -7.16 5.90 -16.09
N ILE A 204 -6.45 6.86 -16.68
CA ILE A 204 -5.83 7.99 -15.97
C ILE A 204 -5.88 9.25 -16.84
N HIS A 205 -5.85 10.44 -16.24
CA HIS A 205 -5.65 11.66 -17.02
C HIS A 205 -4.22 11.74 -17.57
N SER A 206 -4.06 12.15 -18.83
CA SER A 206 -2.77 12.26 -19.52
C SER A 206 -1.76 13.16 -18.81
N GLY A 207 -2.23 14.25 -18.18
CA GLY A 207 -1.42 15.17 -17.38
C GLY A 207 -0.92 14.61 -16.05
N ASP A 208 -1.46 13.48 -15.59
CA ASP A 208 -1.01 12.73 -14.40
C ASP A 208 -0.31 11.41 -14.76
N VAL A 209 0.04 11.22 -16.03
CA VAL A 209 0.87 10.08 -16.45
C VAL A 209 2.31 10.30 -15.98
N GLU A 210 2.85 9.30 -15.30
CA GLU A 210 4.25 9.22 -14.91
C GLU A 210 4.88 7.93 -15.46
N ASN A 211 6.17 7.71 -15.20
CA ASN A 211 6.89 6.50 -15.63
C ASN A 211 6.20 5.19 -15.18
N VAL A 212 5.53 5.20 -14.02
CA VAL A 212 4.83 4.02 -13.50
C VAL A 212 3.46 3.80 -14.14
N THR A 213 2.89 4.80 -14.82
CA THR A 213 1.57 4.74 -15.45
C THR A 213 1.60 4.96 -16.97
N VAL A 214 2.79 5.00 -17.57
CA VAL A 214 2.95 5.14 -19.03
C VAL A 214 2.26 4.02 -19.81
N ASP A 215 2.18 2.82 -19.24
CA ASP A 215 1.53 1.64 -19.80
C ASP A 215 0.01 1.59 -19.57
N VAL A 216 -0.58 2.57 -18.88
CA VAL A 216 -2.03 2.64 -18.66
C VAL A 216 -2.77 2.70 -19.99
N GLU A 217 -3.82 1.88 -20.11
CA GLU A 217 -4.51 1.61 -21.36
C GLU A 217 -5.18 2.87 -21.91
N TRP A 218 -5.90 3.61 -21.06
CA TRP A 218 -6.67 4.79 -21.47
C TRP A 218 -6.11 6.06 -20.81
N LYS A 219 -5.72 7.03 -21.63
CA LYS A 219 -5.18 8.32 -21.20
C LYS A 219 -6.13 9.44 -21.60
N LEU A 220 -6.86 9.99 -20.64
CA LEU A 220 -7.85 11.03 -20.87
C LEU A 220 -7.17 12.36 -21.21
N THR A 221 -7.79 13.15 -22.07
CA THR A 221 -7.31 14.48 -22.47
C THR A 221 -8.44 15.48 -22.42
N GLY A 222 -8.13 16.74 -22.09
CA GLY A 222 -9.11 17.81 -21.96
C GLY A 222 -9.67 17.90 -20.54
N ASN A 223 -10.85 18.50 -20.38
CA ASN A 223 -11.43 18.76 -19.06
C ASN A 223 -12.73 17.97 -18.81
N GLY A 224 -13.01 16.97 -19.65
CA GLY A 224 -14.18 16.12 -19.55
C GLY A 224 -15.53 16.85 -19.77
N PRO A 225 -16.65 16.24 -19.34
CA PRO A 225 -16.71 14.91 -18.73
C PRO A 225 -16.35 13.81 -19.73
N TRP A 226 -15.95 12.64 -19.22
CA TRP A 226 -15.71 11.44 -20.02
C TRP A 226 -16.63 10.32 -19.59
N THR A 227 -17.31 9.70 -20.53
CA THR A 227 -18.22 8.59 -20.25
C THR A 227 -17.48 7.26 -20.29
N ILE A 228 -17.70 6.40 -19.29
CA ILE A 228 -17.20 5.02 -19.26
C ILE A 228 -18.40 4.07 -19.23
N GLY A 229 -18.66 3.36 -20.33
CA GLY A 229 -19.84 2.49 -20.41
C GLY A 229 -21.16 3.26 -20.32
N ALA A 230 -22.26 2.61 -19.90
CA ALA A 230 -23.50 3.31 -19.59
C ALA A 230 -23.45 3.87 -18.16
N GLY A 231 -23.86 5.12 -17.96
CA GLY A 231 -24.16 5.66 -16.62
C GLY A 231 -22.99 6.11 -15.74
N PHE A 232 -21.73 5.92 -16.15
CA PHE A 232 -20.58 6.44 -15.41
C PHE A 232 -19.91 7.60 -16.13
N GLU A 233 -19.72 8.70 -15.41
CA GLU A 233 -18.98 9.86 -15.89
C GLU A 233 -17.77 10.12 -15.01
N LEU A 234 -16.66 10.44 -15.65
CA LEU A 234 -15.47 11.00 -15.01
C LEU A 234 -15.47 12.50 -15.21
N ILE A 235 -15.22 13.24 -14.14
CA ILE A 235 -15.27 14.70 -14.10
C ILE A 235 -13.90 15.23 -13.70
N HIS A 236 -13.34 16.13 -14.49
CA HIS A 236 -12.10 16.81 -14.11
C HIS A 236 -12.38 17.75 -12.93
N THR A 237 -11.64 17.57 -11.83
CA THR A 237 -11.79 18.32 -10.60
C THR A 237 -10.39 18.69 -10.08
N PRO A 238 -9.73 19.67 -10.71
CA PRO A 238 -8.37 20.07 -10.35
C PRO A 238 -8.29 20.47 -8.87
N GLY A 239 -7.22 20.04 -8.18
CA GLY A 239 -7.06 20.27 -6.75
C GLY A 239 -5.80 19.62 -6.19
N HIS A 240 -5.89 18.36 -5.76
CA HIS A 240 -4.74 17.62 -5.21
C HIS A 240 -3.57 17.55 -6.21
N THR A 241 -3.90 17.22 -7.46
CA THR A 241 -3.08 17.50 -8.64
C THR A 241 -3.85 18.43 -9.57
N GLU A 242 -3.14 19.09 -10.51
CA GLU A 242 -3.77 19.90 -11.56
C GLU A 242 -4.75 19.08 -12.43
N TRP A 243 -4.54 17.76 -12.50
CA TRP A 243 -5.27 16.87 -13.41
C TRP A 243 -6.16 15.85 -12.70
N ALA A 244 -6.36 16.02 -11.39
CA ALA A 244 -7.19 15.16 -10.58
C ALA A 244 -8.62 15.08 -11.12
N CYS A 245 -9.18 13.87 -11.14
CA CYS A 245 -10.51 13.60 -11.66
C CYS A 245 -11.35 12.83 -10.62
N ASN A 246 -12.64 13.14 -10.56
CA ASN A 246 -13.67 12.47 -9.78
C ASN A 246 -14.62 11.66 -10.69
N TRP A 247 -15.59 10.97 -10.09
CA TRP A 247 -16.55 10.15 -10.81
C TRP A 247 -17.99 10.40 -10.29
N THR A 248 -18.98 10.13 -11.13
CA THR A 248 -20.39 10.05 -10.78
C THR A 248 -21.01 8.79 -11.39
N ALA A 249 -21.96 8.18 -10.66
CA ALA A 249 -22.58 6.89 -10.95
C ALA A 249 -24.07 6.93 -10.59
#